data_AF-A0A850FA95-F1
#
_entry.id   AF-A0A850FA95-F1
#
_cell.length_a   1.000
_cell.length_b   1.000
_cell.length_c   1.000
_cell.angle_alpha   90.00
_cell.angle_beta   90.00
_cell.angle_gamma   90.00
#
_symmetry.space_group_name_H-M   'P 1'
#
loop_
_entity.id
_entity.type
_entity.pdbx_description
1 polymer ?
#
loop_
_entity_poly.entity_id
_entity_poly.type
_entity_poly.pdbx_seq_one_letter_code
_entity_poly.pdbx_strand_id
1 'polypeptide(L)'
;MTVMESTLSVENHYRQLYRQRLAILTVIFIAIIASLLLDFTLGPSGLPIHSLVQTLLHPAQAATGIRVIVWDIRLPYALMALLVGMALGLAGAEMQTILNNPLASPFTLGVSSAAAFGAALAIVLGIGIPGVPESGFIPANAFLFALFSALLLDSLTRWTCMPTSGILLFGIALVFTFNALVSIMQFVADEDTLQGLVFWTMGSLARASWEKLAVLTAAMAMVLPWSLRRAWQLTALRLGEERAMSFGIDVRRLRLGSLLRISLLAALSVAFVGPVGFIGLVAPHIARLLLGEDHRFYLPGSILTGGLVLSLASVASKNIIPGVILPVGIVTSLVGVPFFLSTVMRHRGNMS
;
A
#
# COMPACT_ATOMS: atom_id res chain seq x y z
N MET A 1 10.13 46.01 -20.88
CA MET A 1 9.81 44.67 -20.35
C MET A 1 10.13 44.65 -18.87
N THR A 2 9.16 45.03 -18.07
CA THR A 2 9.33 45.48 -16.68
C THR A 2 9.15 44.32 -15.68
N VAL A 3 9.78 44.41 -14.51
CA VAL A 3 9.69 43.43 -13.39
C VAL A 3 8.24 43.05 -13.02
N MET A 4 7.28 43.92 -13.32
CA MET A 4 5.84 43.66 -13.14
C MET A 4 5.28 42.65 -14.17
N GLU A 5 5.76 42.63 -15.41
CA GLU A 5 5.38 41.62 -16.42
C GLU A 5 6.00 40.25 -16.09
N SER A 6 7.22 40.22 -15.54
CA SER A 6 7.87 38.96 -15.15
C SER A 6 7.22 38.33 -13.91
N THR A 7 6.79 39.14 -12.94
CA THR A 7 6.06 38.65 -11.75
C THR A 7 4.68 38.12 -12.10
N LEU A 8 3.91 38.83 -12.94
CA LEU A 8 2.62 38.33 -13.46
C LEU A 8 2.79 37.02 -14.26
N SER A 9 3.90 36.86 -14.99
CA SER A 9 4.22 35.62 -15.71
C SER A 9 4.47 34.43 -14.76
N VAL A 10 5.23 34.63 -13.66
CA VAL A 10 5.52 33.58 -12.67
C VAL A 10 4.27 33.16 -11.91
N GLU A 11 3.43 34.10 -11.48
CA GLU A 11 2.17 33.78 -10.81
C GLU A 11 1.22 32.99 -11.72
N ASN A 12 1.11 33.37 -12.99
CA ASN A 12 0.29 32.67 -13.96
C ASN A 12 0.80 31.25 -14.21
N HIS A 13 2.12 31.07 -14.33
CA HIS A 13 2.73 29.74 -14.48
C HIS A 13 2.47 28.86 -13.25
N TYR A 14 2.62 29.41 -12.04
CA TYR A 14 2.30 28.69 -10.80
C TYR A 14 0.83 28.27 -10.73
N ARG A 15 -0.11 29.18 -11.06
CA ARG A 15 -1.55 28.89 -11.11
C ARG A 15 -1.86 27.81 -12.15
N GLN A 16 -1.20 27.82 -13.30
CA GLN A 16 -1.38 26.82 -14.35
C GLN A 16 -0.91 25.44 -13.87
N LEU A 17 0.29 25.33 -13.28
CA LEU A 17 0.79 24.08 -12.71
C LEU A 17 -0.11 23.54 -11.60
N TYR A 18 -0.61 24.43 -10.72
CA TYR A 18 -1.54 24.07 -9.67
C TYR A 18 -2.84 23.48 -10.24
N ARG A 19 -3.45 24.14 -11.24
CA ARG A 19 -4.66 23.66 -11.93
C ARG A 19 -4.43 22.34 -12.65
N GLN A 20 -3.29 22.17 -13.31
CA GLN A 20 -2.93 20.94 -14.00
C GLN A 20 -2.81 19.76 -13.02
N ARG A 21 -2.12 19.97 -11.88
CA ARG A 21 -1.99 18.95 -10.84
C ARG A 21 -3.34 18.58 -10.23
N LEU A 22 -4.21 19.55 -9.98
CA LEU A 22 -5.58 19.28 -9.53
C LEU A 22 -6.38 18.49 -10.58
N ALA A 23 -6.30 18.86 -11.86
CA ALA A 23 -6.98 18.14 -12.93
C ALA A 23 -6.52 16.67 -13.01
N ILE A 24 -5.21 16.41 -12.86
CA ILE A 24 -4.66 15.05 -12.82
C ILE A 24 -5.25 14.27 -11.62
N LEU A 25 -5.28 14.85 -10.42
CA LEU A 25 -5.88 14.21 -9.25
C LEU A 25 -7.36 13.90 -9.46
N THR A 26 -8.12 14.83 -10.07
CA THR A 26 -9.52 14.62 -10.43
C THR A 26 -9.68 13.49 -11.44
N VAL A 27 -8.84 13.39 -12.46
CA VAL A 27 -8.87 12.29 -13.43
C VAL A 27 -8.60 10.95 -12.77
N ILE A 28 -7.60 10.85 -11.87
CA ILE A 28 -7.33 9.62 -11.13
C ILE A 28 -8.52 9.25 -10.24
N PHE A 29 -9.15 10.24 -9.59
CA PHE A 29 -10.34 10.01 -8.78
C PHE A 29 -11.53 9.48 -9.61
N ILE A 30 -11.77 10.04 -10.79
CA ILE A 30 -12.79 9.53 -11.72
C ILE A 30 -12.45 8.10 -12.17
N ALA A 31 -11.18 7.82 -12.46
CA ALA A 31 -10.73 6.48 -12.82
C ALA A 31 -10.95 5.45 -11.71
N ILE A 32 -10.81 5.85 -10.43
CA ILE A 32 -11.14 5.00 -9.27
C ILE A 32 -12.65 4.69 -9.24
N ILE A 33 -13.50 5.68 -9.48
CA ILE A 33 -14.96 5.44 -9.52
C ILE A 33 -15.29 4.45 -10.65
N ALA A 34 -14.69 4.64 -11.83
CA ALA A 34 -14.86 3.71 -12.94
C ALA A 34 -14.34 2.30 -12.61
N SER A 35 -13.17 2.17 -11.97
CA SER A 35 -12.60 0.88 -11.60
C SER A 35 -13.45 0.16 -10.55
N LEU A 36 -14.03 0.88 -9.58
CA LEU A 36 -14.98 0.31 -8.63
C LEU A 36 -16.24 -0.21 -9.33
N LEU A 37 -16.82 0.55 -10.26
CA LEU A 37 -17.98 0.11 -11.04
C LEU A 37 -17.66 -1.14 -11.88
N LEU A 38 -16.47 -1.21 -12.47
CA LEU A 38 -15.99 -2.40 -13.17
C LEU A 38 -15.83 -3.59 -12.22
N ASP A 39 -15.25 -3.38 -11.04
CA ASP A 39 -15.06 -4.44 -10.03
C ASP A 39 -16.38 -4.98 -9.49
N PHE A 40 -17.41 -4.13 -9.44
CA PHE A 40 -18.75 -4.55 -9.04
C PHE A 40 -19.51 -5.29 -10.12
N THR A 41 -19.25 -5.03 -11.40
CA THR A 41 -20.00 -5.63 -12.51
C THR A 41 -19.34 -6.91 -12.99
N LEU A 42 -18.01 -6.91 -13.08
CA LEU A 42 -17.20 -8.04 -13.55
C LEU A 42 -16.97 -9.08 -12.43
N GLY A 43 -16.78 -10.34 -12.81
CA GLY A 43 -16.59 -11.48 -11.90
C GLY A 43 -17.58 -12.62 -12.13
N PRO A 44 -17.42 -13.77 -11.41
CA PRO A 44 -18.01 -15.05 -11.79
C PRO A 44 -19.55 -15.08 -11.92
N SER A 45 -20.24 -14.25 -11.14
CA SER A 45 -21.72 -14.17 -11.15
C SER A 45 -22.29 -13.03 -12.00
N GLY A 46 -21.44 -12.26 -12.71
CA GLY A 46 -21.86 -11.24 -13.69
C GLY A 46 -23.09 -10.42 -13.28
N LEU A 47 -22.99 -9.62 -12.21
CA LEU A 47 -24.14 -8.85 -11.73
C LEU A 47 -24.33 -7.61 -12.60
N PRO A 48 -25.50 -7.43 -13.24
CA PRO A 48 -25.77 -6.24 -14.01
C PRO A 48 -25.90 -5.02 -13.10
N ILE A 49 -25.49 -3.86 -13.61
CA ILE A 49 -25.36 -2.62 -12.80
C ILE A 49 -26.67 -2.16 -12.18
N HIS A 50 -27.81 -2.42 -12.83
CA HIS A 50 -29.13 -2.08 -12.29
C HIS A 50 -29.44 -2.88 -11.03
N SER A 51 -29.09 -4.17 -10.98
CA SER A 51 -29.29 -5.01 -9.79
C SER A 51 -28.38 -4.57 -8.65
N LEU A 52 -27.16 -4.12 -8.95
CA LEU A 52 -26.27 -3.53 -7.95
C LEU A 52 -26.91 -2.27 -7.35
N VAL A 53 -27.29 -1.30 -8.18
CA VAL A 53 -27.88 -0.03 -7.71
C VAL A 53 -29.17 -0.28 -6.91
N GLN A 54 -30.04 -1.17 -7.38
CA GLN A 54 -31.26 -1.54 -6.66
C GLN A 54 -30.94 -2.19 -5.31
N THR A 55 -29.95 -3.07 -5.24
CA THR A 55 -29.55 -3.73 -3.99
C THR A 55 -28.89 -2.77 -3.00
N LEU A 56 -28.23 -1.72 -3.49
CA LEU A 56 -27.65 -0.67 -2.64
C LEU A 56 -28.71 0.28 -2.09
N LEU A 57 -29.69 0.69 -2.91
CA LEU A 57 -30.73 1.66 -2.53
C LEU A 57 -31.90 1.01 -1.78
N HIS A 58 -32.28 -0.21 -2.17
CA HIS A 58 -33.40 -0.95 -1.63
C HIS A 58 -32.98 -2.39 -1.24
N PRO A 59 -32.08 -2.55 -0.25
CA PRO A 59 -31.55 -3.86 0.14
C PRO A 59 -32.63 -4.84 0.63
N ALA A 60 -33.77 -4.34 1.14
CA ALA A 60 -34.89 -5.15 1.57
C ALA A 60 -35.69 -5.80 0.41
N GLN A 61 -35.57 -5.25 -0.81
CA GLN A 61 -36.26 -5.74 -2.00
C GLN A 61 -35.41 -6.71 -2.82
N ALA A 62 -34.09 -6.77 -2.57
CA ALA A 62 -33.19 -7.67 -3.27
C ALA A 62 -33.34 -9.11 -2.75
N ALA A 63 -33.25 -10.09 -3.66
CA ALA A 63 -33.19 -11.49 -3.29
C ALA A 63 -32.00 -11.73 -2.32
N THR A 64 -32.21 -12.56 -1.29
CA THR A 64 -31.24 -12.76 -0.20
C THR A 64 -29.84 -13.12 -0.72
N GLY A 65 -29.73 -13.98 -1.74
CA GLY A 65 -28.44 -14.33 -2.34
C GLY A 65 -27.73 -13.14 -3.00
N ILE A 66 -28.45 -12.30 -3.74
CA ILE A 66 -27.88 -11.10 -4.38
C ILE A 66 -27.42 -10.11 -3.31
N ARG A 67 -28.21 -9.93 -2.25
CA ARG A 67 -27.86 -9.06 -1.13
C ARG A 67 -26.54 -9.47 -0.48
N VAL A 68 -26.36 -10.75 -0.18
CA VAL A 68 -25.12 -11.29 0.41
C VAL A 68 -23.94 -11.10 -0.56
N ILE A 69 -24.12 -11.39 -1.85
CA ILE A 69 -23.05 -11.19 -2.85
C ILE A 69 -22.63 -9.73 -2.91
N VAL A 70 -23.57 -8.79 -2.90
CA VAL A 70 -23.27 -7.36 -3.00
C VAL A 70 -22.63 -6.85 -1.71
N TRP A 71 -23.28 -7.07 -0.56
CA TRP A 71 -22.91 -6.45 0.71
C TRP A 71 -21.82 -7.18 1.47
N ASP A 72 -21.77 -8.51 1.45
CA ASP A 72 -20.85 -9.27 2.28
C ASP A 72 -19.62 -9.76 1.51
N ILE A 73 -19.67 -9.73 0.17
CA ILE A 73 -18.58 -10.21 -0.69
C ILE A 73 -18.02 -9.09 -1.56
N ARG A 74 -18.77 -8.58 -2.55
CA ARG A 74 -18.23 -7.67 -3.57
C ARG A 74 -17.83 -6.30 -2.99
N LEU A 75 -18.67 -5.67 -2.16
CA LEU A 75 -18.38 -4.38 -1.52
C LEU A 75 -17.14 -4.43 -0.63
N PRO A 76 -17.02 -5.34 0.35
CA PRO A 76 -15.83 -5.44 1.18
C PRO A 76 -14.57 -5.65 0.35
N TYR A 77 -14.62 -6.48 -0.70
CA TYR A 77 -13.43 -6.82 -1.49
C TYR A 77 -12.96 -5.62 -2.31
N ALA A 78 -13.88 -4.92 -3.00
CA ALA A 78 -13.55 -3.77 -3.83
C ALA A 78 -13.04 -2.59 -3.00
N LEU A 79 -13.72 -2.30 -1.87
CA LEU A 79 -13.32 -1.22 -0.97
C LEU A 79 -12.01 -1.54 -0.24
N MET A 80 -11.79 -2.80 0.16
CA MET A 80 -10.52 -3.21 0.75
C MET A 80 -9.37 -3.10 -0.26
N ALA A 81 -9.59 -3.49 -1.52
CA ALA A 81 -8.59 -3.31 -2.58
C ALA A 81 -8.18 -1.85 -2.74
N LEU A 82 -9.17 -0.95 -2.79
CA LEU A 82 -8.93 0.47 -2.88
C LEU A 82 -8.14 0.98 -1.67
N LEU A 83 -8.59 0.65 -0.46
CA LEU A 83 -8.04 1.18 0.78
C LEU A 83 -6.64 0.64 1.09
N VAL A 84 -6.39 -0.65 0.86
CA VAL A 84 -5.04 -1.23 0.96
C VAL A 84 -4.11 -0.58 -0.06
N GLY A 85 -4.60 -0.35 -1.28
CA GLY A 85 -3.83 0.32 -2.33
C GLY A 85 -3.44 1.74 -1.91
N MET A 86 -4.38 2.49 -1.35
CA MET A 86 -4.16 3.82 -0.80
C MET A 86 -3.17 3.83 0.36
N ALA A 87 -3.32 2.90 1.31
CA ALA A 87 -2.45 2.77 2.48
C ALA A 87 -1.01 2.43 2.08
N LEU A 88 -0.83 1.43 1.20
CA LEU A 88 0.49 1.05 0.68
C LEU A 88 1.10 2.13 -0.23
N GLY A 89 0.27 2.88 -0.96
CA GLY A 89 0.69 4.03 -1.76
C GLY A 89 1.24 5.17 -0.88
N LEU A 90 0.58 5.48 0.24
CA LEU A 90 1.09 6.46 1.21
C LEU A 90 2.37 5.96 1.89
N ALA A 91 2.35 4.71 2.38
CA ALA A 91 3.48 4.08 3.04
C ALA A 91 4.72 4.04 2.13
N GLY A 92 4.54 3.69 0.86
CA GLY A 92 5.59 3.73 -0.15
C GLY A 92 6.16 5.12 -0.37
N ALA A 93 5.29 6.13 -0.52
CA ALA A 93 5.70 7.51 -0.76
C ALA A 93 6.52 8.11 0.40
N GLU A 94 6.07 7.89 1.64
CA GLU A 94 6.83 8.31 2.81
C GLU A 94 8.15 7.53 2.93
N MET A 95 8.13 6.21 2.70
CA MET A 95 9.33 5.37 2.80
C MET A 95 10.42 5.80 1.81
N GLN A 96 10.05 6.00 0.54
CA GLN A 96 10.99 6.50 -0.49
C GLN A 96 11.56 7.87 -0.13
N THR A 97 10.76 8.71 0.53
CA THR A 97 11.16 10.06 0.90
C THR A 97 12.16 10.05 2.05
N ILE A 98 11.85 9.36 3.15
CA ILE A 98 12.71 9.37 4.34
C ILE A 98 14.03 8.65 4.13
N LEU A 99 14.03 7.64 3.25
CA LEU A 99 15.23 6.92 2.85
C LEU A 99 15.92 7.56 1.63
N ASN A 100 15.35 8.60 1.05
CA ASN A 100 15.86 9.22 -0.18
C ASN A 100 16.18 8.20 -1.28
N ASN A 101 15.35 7.15 -1.40
CA ASN A 101 15.59 6.03 -2.29
C ASN A 101 14.29 5.63 -3.00
N PRO A 102 14.20 5.78 -4.33
CA PRO A 102 12.99 5.47 -5.09
C PRO A 102 12.63 3.97 -5.11
N LEU A 103 13.55 3.09 -4.70
CA LEU A 103 13.35 1.63 -4.63
C LEU A 103 12.95 1.16 -3.23
N ALA A 104 12.81 2.08 -2.26
CA ALA A 104 12.40 1.71 -0.92
C ALA A 104 10.88 1.48 -0.84
N SER A 105 10.48 0.41 -0.17
CA SER A 105 9.09 0.11 0.14
C SER A 105 8.98 -0.71 1.43
N PRO A 106 7.81 -0.76 2.06
CA PRO A 106 7.59 -1.64 3.21
C PRO A 106 7.88 -3.11 2.88
N PHE A 107 7.58 -3.53 1.65
CA PHE A 107 7.78 -4.90 1.19
C PHE A 107 9.27 -5.26 1.09
N THR A 108 10.11 -4.34 0.60
CA THR A 108 11.56 -4.55 0.43
C THR A 108 12.36 -4.45 1.73
N LEU A 109 11.72 -4.01 2.82
CA LEU A 109 12.36 -3.79 4.12
C LEU A 109 11.96 -4.82 5.19
N GLY A 110 11.44 -5.98 4.77
CA GLY A 110 11.20 -7.13 5.66
C GLY A 110 9.85 -7.12 6.39
N VAL A 111 9.08 -6.03 6.35
CA VAL A 111 7.78 -5.93 7.04
C VAL A 111 6.81 -7.00 6.56
N SER A 112 6.71 -7.22 5.25
CA SER A 112 5.82 -8.25 4.68
C SER A 112 6.28 -9.67 4.97
N SER A 113 7.60 -9.94 4.93
CA SER A 113 8.16 -11.26 5.28
C SER A 113 7.96 -11.56 6.76
N ALA A 114 8.14 -10.58 7.64
CA ALA A 114 7.88 -10.72 9.07
C ALA A 114 6.41 -11.04 9.34
N ALA A 115 5.49 -10.32 8.67
CA ALA A 115 4.06 -10.61 8.76
C ALA A 115 3.72 -12.04 8.31
N ALA A 116 4.34 -12.51 7.23
CA ALA A 116 4.18 -13.88 6.76
C ALA A 116 4.69 -14.90 7.78
N PHE A 117 5.80 -14.62 8.46
CA PHE A 117 6.26 -15.46 9.56
C PHE A 117 5.29 -15.45 10.75
N GLY A 118 4.79 -14.28 11.17
CA GLY A 118 3.78 -14.19 12.22
C GLY A 118 2.50 -14.98 11.86
N ALA A 119 2.03 -14.86 10.62
CA ALA A 119 0.92 -15.67 10.14
C ALA A 119 1.25 -17.17 10.14
N ALA A 120 2.47 -17.55 9.75
CA ALA A 120 2.91 -18.95 9.78
C ALA A 120 2.92 -19.54 11.20
N LEU A 121 3.32 -18.77 12.21
CA LEU A 121 3.23 -19.18 13.61
C LEU A 121 1.78 -19.42 14.07
N ALA A 122 0.85 -18.54 13.66
CA ALA A 122 -0.57 -18.74 13.94
C ALA A 122 -1.14 -19.98 13.22
N ILE A 123 -0.79 -20.16 11.94
CA ILE A 123 -1.34 -21.21 11.09
C ILE A 123 -0.81 -22.59 11.48
N VAL A 124 0.50 -22.71 11.70
CA VAL A 124 1.16 -24.01 11.88
C VAL A 124 1.25 -24.41 13.35
N LEU A 125 1.53 -23.48 14.25
CA LEU A 125 1.69 -23.78 15.68
C LEU A 125 0.44 -23.47 16.51
N GLY A 126 -0.59 -22.88 15.90
CA GLY A 126 -1.80 -22.45 16.62
C GLY A 126 -1.52 -21.38 17.69
N ILE A 127 -0.38 -20.65 17.59
CA ILE A 127 -0.01 -19.66 18.60
C ILE A 127 -0.96 -18.48 18.50
N GLY A 128 -1.89 -18.39 19.45
CA GLY A 128 -2.79 -17.25 19.60
C GLY A 128 -2.23 -16.18 20.53
N ILE A 129 -2.76 -14.96 20.42
CA ILE A 129 -2.53 -13.89 21.39
C ILE A 129 -3.66 -13.98 22.44
N PRO A 130 -3.34 -14.08 23.74
CA PRO A 130 -4.37 -14.11 24.79
C PRO A 130 -5.35 -12.93 24.66
N GLY A 131 -6.66 -13.22 24.67
CA GLY A 131 -7.72 -12.22 24.55
C GLY A 131 -8.15 -11.88 23.12
N VAL A 132 -7.51 -12.44 22.09
CA VAL A 132 -7.95 -12.34 20.69
C VAL A 132 -8.81 -13.56 20.34
N PRO A 133 -9.93 -13.42 19.60
CA PRO A 133 -10.66 -14.59 19.08
C PRO A 133 -9.80 -15.40 18.09
N GLU A 134 -10.06 -16.70 17.95
CA GLU A 134 -9.31 -17.57 17.03
C GLU A 134 -9.32 -17.05 15.58
N SER A 135 -10.44 -16.48 15.12
CA SER A 135 -10.57 -15.84 13.81
C SER A 135 -9.63 -14.64 13.60
N GLY A 136 -9.13 -14.06 14.69
CA GLY A 136 -8.19 -12.94 14.73
C GLY A 136 -6.74 -13.34 14.95
N PHE A 137 -6.41 -14.60 15.25
CA PHE A 137 -5.04 -15.03 15.56
C PHE A 137 -4.07 -14.73 14.42
N ILE A 138 -4.44 -15.12 13.20
CA ILE A 138 -3.61 -14.92 12.01
C ILE A 138 -3.33 -13.44 11.74
N PRO A 139 -4.34 -12.55 11.57
CA PRO A 139 -4.07 -11.13 11.33
C PRO A 139 -3.35 -10.47 12.51
N ALA A 140 -3.63 -10.86 13.75
CA ALA A 140 -2.98 -10.26 14.91
C ALA A 140 -1.50 -10.63 15.02
N ASN A 141 -1.12 -11.91 14.83
CA ASN A 141 0.30 -12.30 14.77
C ASN A 141 1.02 -11.67 13.57
N ALA A 142 0.39 -11.65 12.40
CA ALA A 142 0.95 -11.00 11.22
C ALA A 142 1.23 -9.51 11.49
N PHE A 143 0.28 -8.82 12.14
CA PHE A 143 0.43 -7.42 12.53
C PHE A 143 1.56 -7.24 13.55
N LEU A 144 1.63 -8.07 14.61
CA LEU A 144 2.66 -7.99 15.63
C LEU A 144 4.06 -8.16 15.05
N PHE A 145 4.27 -9.16 14.19
CA PHE A 145 5.59 -9.40 13.60
C PHE A 145 5.95 -8.35 12.54
N ALA A 146 4.99 -7.85 11.77
CA ALA A 146 5.20 -6.71 10.88
C ALA A 146 5.64 -5.46 11.66
N LEU A 147 4.97 -5.17 12.77
CA LEU A 147 5.31 -4.07 13.66
C LEU A 147 6.69 -4.28 14.29
N PHE A 148 6.98 -5.48 14.78
CA PHE A 148 8.28 -5.86 15.33
C PHE A 148 9.42 -5.63 14.32
N SER A 149 9.28 -6.10 13.09
CA SER A 149 10.28 -5.89 12.04
C SER A 149 10.49 -4.41 11.76
N ALA A 150 9.43 -3.61 11.75
CA ALA A 150 9.56 -2.19 11.50
C ALA A 150 10.19 -1.43 12.70
N LEU A 151 9.91 -1.86 13.93
CA LEU A 151 10.56 -1.34 15.14
C LEU A 151 12.04 -1.74 15.22
N LEU A 152 12.41 -2.94 14.76
CA LEU A 152 13.81 -3.35 14.63
C LEU A 152 14.55 -2.45 13.64
N LEU A 153 13.92 -2.17 12.49
CA LEU A 153 14.48 -1.26 11.49
C LEU A 153 14.66 0.15 12.08
N ASP A 154 13.64 0.68 12.76
CA ASP A 154 13.72 1.97 13.45
C ASP A 154 14.82 1.98 14.52
N SER A 155 14.91 0.96 15.38
CA SER A 155 15.94 0.85 16.41
C SER A 155 17.33 0.86 15.82
N LEU A 156 17.54 0.16 14.70
CA LEU A 156 18.82 0.17 14.01
C LEU A 156 19.16 1.56 13.47
N THR A 157 18.20 2.27 12.85
CA THR A 157 18.43 3.65 12.41
C THR A 157 18.75 4.62 13.55
N ARG A 158 18.32 4.30 14.79
CA ARG A 158 18.61 5.13 15.97
C ARG A 158 19.98 4.85 16.58
N TRP A 159 20.40 3.59 16.57
CA TRP A 159 21.62 3.14 17.24
C TRP A 159 22.84 3.22 16.35
N THR A 160 22.62 3.21 15.04
CA THR A 160 23.69 3.27 14.06
C THR A 160 23.61 4.58 13.28
N CYS A 161 24.73 5.29 13.15
CA CYS A 161 24.86 6.40 12.19
C CYS A 161 25.02 5.85 10.76
N MET A 162 24.32 4.76 10.42
CA MET A 162 24.47 4.10 9.14
C MET A 162 23.89 4.98 8.02
N PRO A 163 24.58 5.04 6.87
CA PRO A 163 24.00 5.63 5.68
C PRO A 163 22.76 4.85 5.26
N THR A 164 21.88 5.47 4.48
CA THR A 164 20.63 4.85 4.03
C THR A 164 20.82 3.51 3.29
N SER A 165 21.96 3.33 2.61
CA SER A 165 22.33 2.07 1.98
C SER A 165 22.44 0.91 2.98
N GLY A 166 22.95 1.18 4.19
CA GLY A 166 23.03 0.19 5.28
C GLY A 166 21.64 -0.23 5.78
N ILE A 167 20.71 0.73 5.88
CA ILE A 167 19.30 0.45 6.26
C ILE A 167 18.64 -0.49 5.25
N LEU A 168 18.88 -0.27 3.95
CA LEU A 168 18.35 -1.13 2.90
C LEU A 168 18.94 -2.55 2.97
N LEU A 169 20.26 -2.67 3.16
CA LEU A 169 20.93 -3.96 3.28
C LEU A 169 20.41 -4.76 4.49
N PHE A 170 20.18 -4.09 5.61
CA PHE A 170 19.56 -4.69 6.79
C PHE A 170 18.11 -5.14 6.51
N GLY A 171 17.33 -4.32 5.81
CA GLY A 171 15.99 -4.70 5.37
C GLY A 171 15.99 -5.96 4.50
N ILE A 172 16.95 -6.08 3.57
CA ILE A 172 17.16 -7.29 2.76
C ILE A 172 17.53 -8.48 3.63
N ALA A 173 18.41 -8.30 4.63
CA ALA A 173 18.75 -9.35 5.58
C ALA A 173 17.51 -9.84 6.36
N LEU A 174 16.66 -8.93 6.84
CA LEU A 174 15.39 -9.28 7.50
C LEU A 174 14.47 -10.07 6.58
N VAL A 175 14.34 -9.69 5.30
CA VAL A 175 13.56 -10.45 4.31
C VAL A 175 14.05 -11.90 4.25
N PHE A 176 15.35 -12.13 4.09
CA PHE A 176 15.91 -13.48 4.02
C PHE A 176 15.73 -14.26 5.32
N THR A 177 15.94 -13.63 6.47
CA THR A 177 15.73 -14.25 7.79
C THR A 177 14.29 -14.71 7.95
N PHE A 178 13.31 -13.82 7.75
CA PHE A 178 11.91 -14.19 7.92
C PHE A 178 11.41 -15.18 6.86
N ASN A 179 11.90 -15.10 5.61
CA ASN A 179 11.58 -16.10 4.60
C ASN A 179 12.13 -17.48 4.99
N ALA A 180 13.35 -17.57 5.51
CA ALA A 180 13.91 -18.83 6.01
C ALA A 180 13.08 -19.40 7.18
N LEU A 181 12.62 -18.53 8.09
CA LEU A 181 11.72 -18.94 9.17
C LEU A 181 10.35 -19.42 8.66
N VAL A 182 9.78 -18.76 7.65
CA VAL A 182 8.56 -19.24 6.97
C VAL A 182 8.80 -20.59 6.31
N SER A 183 9.95 -20.82 5.67
CA SER A 183 10.29 -22.11 5.07
C SER A 183 10.43 -23.23 6.11
N ILE A 184 10.97 -22.94 7.30
CA ILE A 184 10.95 -23.89 8.42
C ILE A 184 9.52 -24.23 8.81
N MET A 185 8.63 -23.23 8.89
CA MET A 185 7.22 -23.48 9.19
C MET A 185 6.52 -24.32 8.11
N GLN A 186 6.84 -24.10 6.83
CA GLN A 186 6.34 -24.91 5.73
C GLN A 186 6.85 -26.36 5.81
N PHE A 187 8.10 -26.56 6.23
CA PHE A 187 8.71 -27.89 6.31
C PHE A 187 8.08 -28.76 7.40
N VAL A 188 7.63 -28.17 8.51
CA VAL A 188 7.02 -28.90 9.64
C VAL A 188 5.50 -29.00 9.57
N ALA A 189 4.86 -28.29 8.63
CA ALA A 189 3.40 -28.28 8.46
C ALA A 189 2.90 -29.56 7.78
N ASP A 190 1.72 -30.03 8.17
CA ASP A 190 0.95 -31.03 7.43
C ASP A 190 0.38 -30.47 6.12
N GLU A 191 -0.14 -31.34 5.25
CA GLU A 191 -0.53 -31.00 3.87
C GLU A 191 -1.58 -29.87 3.80
N ASP A 192 -2.62 -29.93 4.63
CA ASP A 192 -3.70 -28.94 4.65
C ASP A 192 -3.21 -27.58 5.17
N THR A 193 -2.44 -27.60 6.26
CA THR A 193 -1.84 -26.40 6.86
C THR A 193 -0.83 -25.75 5.92
N LEU A 194 0.00 -26.55 5.24
CA LEU A 194 0.95 -26.08 4.23
C LEU A 194 0.22 -25.37 3.08
N GLN A 195 -0.84 -25.99 2.55
CA GLN A 195 -1.68 -25.38 1.52
C GLN A 195 -2.26 -24.03 1.98
N GLY A 196 -2.80 -23.98 3.21
CA GLY A 196 -3.31 -22.75 3.80
C GLY A 196 -2.24 -21.66 3.94
N LEU A 197 -1.04 -22.02 4.39
CA LEU A 197 0.10 -21.12 4.52
C LEU A 197 0.54 -20.58 3.15
N VAL A 198 0.67 -21.45 2.15
CA VAL A 198 1.02 -21.05 0.78
C VAL A 198 0.01 -20.03 0.25
N PHE A 199 -1.30 -20.32 0.34
CA PHE A 199 -2.32 -19.37 -0.10
C PHE A 199 -2.31 -18.05 0.69
N TRP A 200 -1.97 -18.09 1.99
CA TRP A 200 -1.87 -16.88 2.79
C TRP A 200 -0.78 -15.94 2.27
N THR A 201 0.38 -16.50 1.93
CA THR A 201 1.56 -15.75 1.45
C THR A 201 1.38 -15.12 0.08
N MET A 202 0.43 -15.61 -0.73
CA MET A 202 0.14 -15.07 -2.06
C MET A 202 -0.67 -13.77 -2.06
N GLY A 203 -1.23 -13.38 -0.91
CA GLY A 203 -2.07 -12.18 -0.79
C GLY A 203 -3.45 -12.36 -1.45
N SER A 204 -4.52 -12.11 -0.71
CA SER A 204 -5.89 -12.32 -1.19
C SER A 204 -6.86 -11.35 -0.55
N LEU A 205 -7.64 -10.69 -1.41
CA LEU A 205 -8.78 -9.84 -1.05
C LEU A 205 -9.98 -10.65 -0.57
N ALA A 206 -9.98 -11.97 -0.77
CA ALA A 206 -11.05 -12.85 -0.31
C ALA A 206 -11.21 -12.90 1.22
N ARG A 207 -10.25 -12.31 1.95
CA ARG A 207 -10.24 -12.22 3.41
C ARG A 207 -10.85 -10.91 3.93
N ALA A 208 -11.29 -10.02 3.05
CA ALA A 208 -11.84 -8.72 3.44
C ALA A 208 -13.18 -8.89 4.17
N SER A 209 -13.40 -8.05 5.18
CA SER A 209 -14.67 -7.93 5.92
C SER A 209 -14.91 -6.46 6.27
N TRP A 210 -16.15 -6.11 6.58
CA TRP A 210 -16.50 -4.76 7.03
C TRP A 210 -15.73 -4.32 8.27
N GLU A 211 -15.49 -5.23 9.21
CA GLU A 211 -14.70 -4.97 10.42
C GLU A 211 -13.26 -4.59 10.07
N LYS A 212 -12.58 -5.40 9.25
CA LYS A 212 -11.21 -5.11 8.80
C LYS A 212 -11.14 -3.81 8.01
N LEU A 213 -12.16 -3.55 7.17
CA LEU A 213 -12.27 -2.31 6.40
C LEU A 213 -12.42 -1.10 7.32
N ALA A 214 -13.26 -1.18 8.35
CA ALA A 214 -13.46 -0.12 9.34
C ALA A 214 -12.17 0.18 10.11
N VAL A 215 -11.45 -0.86 10.55
CA VAL A 215 -10.16 -0.70 11.26
C VAL A 215 -9.11 -0.01 10.38
N LEU A 216 -8.93 -0.47 9.13
CA LEU A 216 -7.98 0.15 8.21
C LEU A 216 -8.40 1.58 7.83
N THR A 217 -9.71 1.84 7.72
CA THR A 217 -10.24 3.19 7.42
C THR A 217 -9.95 4.14 8.57
N ALA A 218 -10.17 3.70 9.82
CA ALA A 218 -9.85 4.48 11.01
C ALA A 218 -8.34 4.77 11.10
N ALA A 219 -7.50 3.77 10.84
CA ALA A 219 -6.05 3.94 10.80
C ALA A 219 -5.63 4.95 9.72
N MET A 220 -6.18 4.84 8.50
CA MET A 220 -5.92 5.77 7.41
C MET A 220 -6.40 7.20 7.75
N ALA A 221 -7.58 7.34 8.32
CA ALA A 221 -8.15 8.63 8.74
C ALA A 221 -7.32 9.30 9.85
N MET A 222 -6.68 8.52 10.72
CA MET A 222 -5.76 9.02 11.75
C MET A 222 -4.41 9.42 11.15
N VAL A 223 -3.85 8.59 10.26
CA VAL A 223 -2.51 8.76 9.69
C VAL A 223 -2.45 9.87 8.64
N LEU A 224 -3.45 9.95 7.76
CA LEU A 224 -3.45 10.84 6.61
C LEU A 224 -3.30 12.33 6.97
N PRO A 225 -4.04 12.90 7.94
CA PRO A 225 -3.86 14.31 8.31
C PRO A 225 -2.44 14.60 8.83
N TRP A 226 -1.83 13.64 9.54
CA TRP A 226 -0.47 13.80 10.06
C TRP A 226 0.56 13.78 8.93
N SER A 227 0.42 12.86 7.98
CA SER A 227 1.24 12.80 6.76
C SER A 227 1.15 14.10 5.95
N LEU A 228 -0.07 14.61 5.71
CA LEU A 228 -0.29 15.83 4.93
C LEU A 228 0.24 17.08 5.64
N ARG A 229 0.11 17.19 6.97
CA ARG A 229 0.71 18.28 7.76
C ARG A 229 2.24 18.30 7.65
N ARG A 230 2.87 17.14 7.48
CA ARG A 230 4.33 16.99 7.34
C ARG A 230 4.81 17.08 5.89
N ALA A 231 3.93 17.25 4.91
CA ALA A 231 4.27 17.27 3.48
C ALA A 231 5.42 18.24 3.17
N TRP A 232 5.38 19.47 3.68
CA TRP A 232 6.45 20.46 3.41
C TRP A 232 7.81 20.04 3.98
N GLN A 233 7.83 19.36 5.12
CA GLN A 233 9.06 18.86 5.76
C GLN A 233 9.63 17.68 4.97
N LEU A 234 8.75 16.82 4.45
CA LEU A 234 9.11 15.73 3.55
C LEU A 234 9.66 16.24 2.21
N THR A 235 9.10 17.31 1.66
CA THR A 235 9.64 17.99 0.47
C THR A 235 11.01 18.60 0.76
N ALA A 236 11.17 19.29 1.88
CA ALA A 236 12.46 19.82 2.30
C ALA A 236 13.52 18.72 2.48
N LEU A 237 13.15 17.58 3.04
CA LEU A 237 14.05 16.43 3.21
C LEU A 237 14.57 15.89 1.86
N ARG A 238 13.77 15.94 0.79
CA ARG A 238 14.22 15.57 -0.56
C ARG A 238 15.28 16.50 -1.13
N LEU A 239 15.33 17.75 -0.68
CA LEU A 239 16.37 18.70 -1.09
C LEU A 239 17.73 18.41 -0.43
N GLY A 240 17.76 17.50 0.54
CA GLY A 240 18.95 17.11 1.29
C GLY A 240 18.75 17.28 2.79
N GLU A 241 19.37 16.39 3.57
CA GLU A 241 19.26 16.37 5.02
C GLU A 241 19.79 17.65 5.66
N GLU A 242 20.95 18.15 5.23
CA GLU A 242 21.54 19.40 5.72
C GLU A 242 20.64 20.61 5.48
N ARG A 243 20.00 20.69 4.30
CA ARG A 243 19.07 21.79 3.97
C ARG A 243 17.78 21.70 4.78
N ALA A 244 17.27 20.48 5.02
CA ALA A 244 16.12 20.31 5.88
C ALA A 244 16.41 20.75 7.32
N MET A 245 17.60 20.39 7.84
CA MET A 245 18.04 20.83 9.17
C MET A 245 18.19 22.36 9.26
N SER A 246 18.72 23.03 8.22
CA SER A 246 18.82 24.50 8.22
C SER A 246 17.46 25.21 8.18
N PHE A 247 16.40 24.56 7.68
CA PHE A 247 15.02 25.02 7.80
C PHE A 247 14.38 24.75 9.18
N GLY A 248 15.16 24.28 10.16
CA GLY A 248 14.71 23.99 11.52
C GLY A 248 13.92 22.69 11.66
N ILE A 249 14.04 21.78 10.70
CA ILE A 249 13.35 20.49 10.73
C ILE A 249 14.18 19.49 11.54
N ASP A 250 13.56 18.92 12.58
CA ASP A 250 14.10 17.74 13.26
C ASP A 250 13.92 16.50 12.37
N VAL A 251 14.94 16.23 11.55
CA VAL A 251 14.94 15.11 10.59
C VAL A 251 14.77 13.76 11.30
N ARG A 252 15.35 13.60 12.50
CA ARG A 252 15.25 12.36 13.27
C ARG A 252 13.81 12.09 13.68
N ARG A 253 13.12 13.10 14.23
CA ARG A 253 11.69 12.99 14.58
C ARG A 253 10.80 12.81 13.35
N LEU A 254 11.12 13.49 12.24
CA LEU A 254 10.38 13.33 10.99
C LEU A 254 10.48 11.90 10.46
N ARG A 255 11.70 11.34 10.37
CA ARG A 255 11.95 9.95 9.96
C ARG A 255 11.21 8.97 10.86
N LEU A 256 11.32 9.13 12.19
CA LEU A 256 10.63 8.28 13.16
C LEU A 256 9.12 8.32 12.98
N GLY A 257 8.53 9.52 12.93
CA GLY A 257 7.09 9.67 12.77
C GLY A 257 6.60 9.04 11.47
N SER A 258 7.37 9.15 10.39
CA SER A 258 7.06 8.50 9.11
C SER A 258 7.17 6.99 9.20
N LEU A 259 8.25 6.45 9.79
CA LEU A 259 8.40 5.01 10.00
C LEU A 259 7.20 4.44 10.75
N LEU A 260 6.76 5.05 11.86
CA LEU A 260 5.58 4.59 12.60
C LEU A 260 4.30 4.56 11.75
N ARG A 261 4.05 5.60 10.95
CA ARG A 261 2.89 5.66 10.04
C ARG A 261 2.98 4.57 8.96
N ILE A 262 4.16 4.42 8.36
CA ILE A 262 4.44 3.40 7.35
C ILE A 262 4.22 1.99 7.94
N SER A 263 4.78 1.72 9.12
CA SER A 263 4.64 0.46 9.84
C SER A 263 3.18 0.14 10.10
N LEU A 264 2.41 1.09 10.63
CA LEU A 264 1.00 0.88 10.94
C LEU A 264 0.19 0.53 9.68
N LEU A 265 0.31 1.34 8.62
CA LEU A 265 -0.44 1.13 7.38
C LEU A 265 -0.04 -0.16 6.66
N ALA A 266 1.26 -0.45 6.58
CA ALA A 266 1.76 -1.66 5.94
C ALA A 266 1.41 -2.91 6.74
N ALA A 267 1.58 -2.89 8.07
CA ALA A 267 1.26 -4.02 8.94
C ALA A 267 -0.23 -4.37 8.89
N LEU A 268 -1.14 -3.39 8.97
CA LEU A 268 -2.59 -3.63 8.85
C LEU A 268 -2.96 -4.17 7.48
N SER A 269 -2.40 -3.59 6.42
CA SER A 269 -2.63 -4.06 5.04
C SER A 269 -2.24 -5.52 4.89
N VAL A 270 -1.01 -5.87 5.32
CA VAL A 270 -0.49 -7.24 5.19
C VAL A 270 -1.21 -8.20 6.12
N ALA A 271 -1.58 -7.80 7.34
CA ALA A 271 -2.36 -8.62 8.25
C ALA A 271 -3.72 -9.02 7.68
N PHE A 272 -4.40 -8.09 6.99
CA PHE A 272 -5.77 -8.30 6.53
C PHE A 272 -5.85 -9.01 5.18
N VAL A 273 -5.00 -8.63 4.23
CA VAL A 273 -5.05 -9.18 2.87
C VAL A 273 -3.82 -9.99 2.51
N GLY A 274 -2.88 -10.20 3.43
CA GLY A 274 -1.60 -10.87 3.16
C GLY A 274 -0.59 -9.99 2.43
N PRO A 275 0.57 -10.55 2.07
CA PRO A 275 1.61 -9.79 1.38
C PRO A 275 1.12 -9.31 0.02
N VAL A 276 1.15 -7.99 -0.21
CA VAL A 276 0.85 -7.37 -1.51
C VAL A 276 2.08 -6.57 -1.94
N GLY A 277 2.78 -7.07 -2.95
CA GLY A 277 4.01 -6.49 -3.46
C GLY A 277 3.78 -5.30 -4.40
N PHE A 278 4.85 -4.57 -4.68
CA PHE A 278 4.96 -3.54 -5.73
C PHE A 278 4.09 -2.28 -5.62
N ILE A 279 2.95 -2.28 -4.94
CA ILE A 279 2.08 -1.09 -4.82
C ILE A 279 2.85 0.09 -4.22
N GLY A 280 3.59 -0.15 -3.13
CA GLY A 280 4.43 0.86 -2.47
C GLY A 280 5.68 1.29 -3.27
N LEU A 281 5.94 0.69 -4.43
CA LEU A 281 7.01 1.10 -5.36
C LEU A 281 6.42 1.82 -6.57
N VAL A 282 5.44 1.19 -7.21
CA VAL A 282 4.81 1.63 -8.46
C VAL A 282 4.00 2.91 -8.25
N ALA A 283 3.14 2.96 -7.24
CA ALA A 283 2.24 4.09 -7.04
C ALA A 283 2.97 5.42 -6.76
N PRO A 284 3.98 5.47 -5.86
CA PRO A 284 4.74 6.69 -5.67
C PRO A 284 5.55 7.07 -6.93
N HIS A 285 6.05 6.09 -7.69
CA HIS A 285 6.76 6.39 -8.92
C HIS A 285 5.86 7.06 -9.96
N ILE A 286 4.67 6.49 -10.22
CA ILE A 286 3.68 7.08 -11.12
C ILE A 286 3.26 8.48 -10.63
N ALA A 287 2.99 8.63 -9.33
CA ALA A 287 2.62 9.93 -8.77
C ALA A 287 3.71 10.98 -8.97
N ARG A 288 4.99 10.60 -8.82
CA ARG A 288 6.13 11.49 -9.06
C ARG A 288 6.24 11.90 -10.53
N LEU A 289 6.01 10.97 -11.46
CA LEU A 289 6.01 11.26 -12.90
C LEU A 289 4.88 12.24 -13.29
N LEU A 290 3.70 12.10 -12.68
CA LEU A 290 2.52 12.90 -13.04
C LEU A 290 2.45 14.25 -12.31
N LEU A 291 2.89 14.32 -11.06
CA LEU A 291 2.66 15.48 -10.18
C LEU A 291 3.95 16.16 -9.71
N GLY A 292 5.11 15.52 -9.90
CA GLY A 292 6.42 16.02 -9.46
C GLY A 292 6.78 15.65 -8.01
N GLU A 293 7.73 16.38 -7.44
CA GLU A 293 8.33 16.11 -6.11
C GLU A 293 7.72 16.92 -4.96
N ASP A 294 6.69 17.73 -5.24
CA ASP A 294 5.97 18.49 -4.21
C ASP A 294 5.01 17.56 -3.45
N HIS A 295 5.32 17.22 -2.21
CA HIS A 295 4.57 16.29 -1.36
C HIS A 295 3.12 16.71 -1.12
N ARG A 296 2.78 17.99 -1.30
CA ARG A 296 1.39 18.45 -1.23
C ARG A 296 0.51 17.79 -2.29
N PHE A 297 1.09 17.46 -3.44
CA PHE A 297 0.42 16.74 -4.53
C PHE A 297 0.90 15.30 -4.67
N TYR A 298 2.18 15.05 -4.44
CA TYR A 298 2.78 13.73 -4.55
C TYR A 298 2.20 12.73 -3.53
N LEU A 299 1.94 13.14 -2.27
CA LEU A 299 1.32 12.24 -1.29
C LEU A 299 -0.13 11.86 -1.68
N PRO A 300 -1.06 12.83 -1.94
CA PRO A 300 -2.38 12.49 -2.45
C PRO A 300 -2.34 11.69 -3.76
N GLY A 301 -1.44 12.06 -4.68
CA GLY A 301 -1.27 11.35 -5.94
C GLY A 301 -0.87 9.89 -5.75
N SER A 302 0.07 9.61 -4.86
CA SER A 302 0.50 8.24 -4.55
C SER A 302 -0.61 7.44 -3.86
N ILE A 303 -1.38 8.07 -2.98
CA ILE A 303 -2.56 7.45 -2.34
C ILE A 303 -3.57 7.03 -3.41
N LEU A 304 -4.02 7.97 -4.24
CA LEU A 304 -5.04 7.70 -5.25
C LEU A 304 -4.53 6.70 -6.29
N THR A 305 -3.29 6.85 -6.75
CA THR A 305 -2.70 5.92 -7.71
C THR A 305 -2.56 4.51 -7.12
N GLY A 306 -2.14 4.38 -5.86
CA GLY A 306 -2.05 3.08 -5.19
C GLY A 306 -3.40 2.41 -5.09
N GLY A 307 -4.43 3.17 -4.72
CA GLY A 307 -5.81 2.71 -4.70
C GLY A 307 -6.32 2.25 -6.07
N LEU A 308 -6.07 3.04 -7.11
CA LEU A 308 -6.43 2.70 -8.49
C LEU A 308 -5.74 1.43 -8.97
N VAL A 309 -4.42 1.32 -8.78
CA VAL A 309 -3.64 0.15 -9.23
C VAL A 309 -4.14 -1.12 -8.55
N LEU A 310 -4.38 -1.09 -7.23
CA LEU A 310 -4.85 -2.29 -6.53
C LEU A 310 -6.32 -2.61 -6.83
N SER A 311 -7.17 -1.59 -7.06
CA SER A 311 -8.55 -1.81 -7.54
C SER A 311 -8.56 -2.49 -8.92
N LEU A 312 -7.75 -2.02 -9.87
CA LEU A 312 -7.60 -2.66 -11.18
C LEU A 312 -7.03 -4.08 -11.08
N ALA A 313 -6.09 -4.31 -10.16
CA ALA A 313 -5.59 -5.66 -9.88
C ALA A 313 -6.68 -6.57 -9.30
N SER A 314 -7.62 -6.04 -8.49
CA SER A 314 -8.80 -6.79 -8.03
C SER A 314 -9.69 -7.21 -9.19
N VAL A 315 -9.99 -6.27 -10.11
CA VAL A 315 -10.76 -6.58 -11.33
C VAL A 315 -10.06 -7.69 -12.11
N ALA A 316 -8.77 -7.54 -12.40
CA ALA A 316 -8.01 -8.53 -13.14
C ALA A 316 -8.01 -9.90 -12.43
N SER A 317 -7.83 -9.92 -11.10
CA SER A 317 -7.79 -11.16 -10.32
C SER A 317 -9.03 -12.04 -10.45
N LYS A 318 -10.20 -11.44 -10.70
CA LYS A 318 -11.49 -12.14 -10.85
C LYS A 318 -11.81 -12.54 -12.30
N ASN A 319 -11.04 -12.06 -13.28
CA ASN A 319 -11.38 -12.16 -14.69
C ASN A 319 -10.29 -12.78 -15.58
N ILE A 320 -9.04 -12.96 -15.12
CA ILE A 320 -7.98 -13.61 -15.91
C ILE A 320 -8.30 -15.09 -16.17
N ILE A 321 -8.78 -15.81 -15.15
CA ILE A 321 -9.15 -17.22 -15.26
C ILE A 321 -10.64 -17.35 -14.94
N PRO A 322 -11.49 -17.77 -15.89
CA PRO A 322 -12.91 -17.99 -15.62
C PRO A 322 -13.13 -18.97 -14.46
N GLY A 323 -13.93 -18.56 -13.48
CA GLY A 323 -14.28 -19.40 -12.32
C GLY A 323 -13.24 -19.45 -11.20
N VAL A 324 -12.06 -18.82 -11.35
CA VAL A 324 -11.00 -18.81 -10.34
C VAL A 324 -10.64 -17.38 -9.94
N ILE A 325 -10.66 -17.09 -8.64
CA ILE A 325 -10.17 -15.82 -8.10
C ILE A 325 -8.69 -15.98 -7.81
N LEU A 326 -7.86 -15.35 -8.65
CA LEU A 326 -6.41 -15.36 -8.45
C LEU A 326 -6.04 -14.54 -7.20
N PRO A 327 -5.05 -15.00 -6.42
CA PRO A 327 -4.44 -14.18 -5.39
C PRO A 327 -3.92 -12.86 -5.97
N VAL A 328 -4.30 -11.74 -5.35
CA VAL A 328 -3.98 -10.40 -5.87
C VAL A 328 -2.48 -10.13 -5.86
N GLY A 329 -1.72 -10.76 -4.95
CA GLY A 329 -0.26 -10.61 -4.90
C GLY A 329 0.42 -11.12 -6.18
N ILE A 330 -0.09 -12.19 -6.78
CA ILE A 330 0.37 -12.71 -8.08
C ILE A 330 0.14 -11.66 -9.16
N VAL A 331 -1.10 -11.16 -9.26
CA VAL A 331 -1.48 -10.15 -10.27
C VAL A 331 -0.63 -8.88 -10.14
N THR A 332 -0.46 -8.37 -8.92
CA THR A 332 0.35 -7.17 -8.69
C THR A 332 1.82 -7.37 -9.00
N SER A 333 2.36 -8.57 -8.81
CA SER A 333 3.75 -8.87 -9.11
C SER A 333 3.99 -8.97 -10.62
N LEU A 334 3.06 -9.59 -11.36
CA LEU A 334 3.12 -9.69 -12.82
C LEU A 334 3.09 -8.32 -13.50
N VAL A 335 2.39 -7.33 -12.93
CA VAL A 335 2.38 -5.95 -13.43
C VAL A 335 3.57 -5.14 -12.89
N GLY A 336 3.90 -5.32 -11.61
CA GLY A 336 4.90 -4.54 -10.90
C GLY A 336 6.33 -4.79 -11.38
N VAL A 337 6.68 -6.05 -11.70
CA VAL A 337 8.03 -6.40 -12.17
C VAL A 337 8.38 -5.73 -13.51
N PRO A 338 7.57 -5.84 -14.59
CA PRO A 338 7.83 -5.13 -15.84
C PRO A 338 7.92 -3.62 -15.66
N PHE A 339 7.02 -3.04 -14.85
CA PHE A 339 7.04 -1.60 -14.56
C PHE A 339 8.36 -1.18 -13.89
N PHE A 340 8.78 -1.92 -12.86
CA PHE A 340 10.02 -1.67 -12.16
C PHE A 340 11.24 -1.76 -13.09
N LEU A 341 11.32 -2.82 -13.90
CA LEU A 341 12.42 -3.01 -14.86
C LEU A 341 12.47 -1.86 -15.88
N SER A 342 11.33 -1.44 -16.43
CA SER A 342 11.26 -0.33 -17.38
C SER A 342 11.78 0.99 -16.77
N THR A 343 11.51 1.22 -15.49
CA THR A 343 11.95 2.40 -14.75
C THR A 343 13.46 2.43 -14.56
N VAL A 344 14.03 1.29 -14.16
CA VAL A 344 15.48 1.12 -13.97
C VAL A 344 16.22 1.29 -15.30
N MET A 345 15.70 0.71 -16.39
CA MET A 345 16.32 0.81 -17.71
C MET A 345 16.33 2.26 -18.23
N ARG A 346 15.25 3.03 -18.00
CA ARG A 346 15.19 4.44 -18.41
C ARG A 346 16.20 5.34 -17.69
N HIS A 347 16.54 5.07 -16.43
CA HIS A 347 17.53 5.87 -15.69
C HIS A 347 18.97 5.68 -16.16
N ARG A 348 19.30 4.56 -16.84
CA ARG A 348 20.61 4.37 -17.46
C ARG A 348 20.82 5.21 -18.74
N GLY A 349 19.74 5.67 -19.38
CA GLY A 349 19.81 6.50 -20.59
C GLY A 349 20.15 7.98 -20.34
N ASN A 350 20.12 8.45 -19.09
CA ASN A 350 20.45 9.83 -18.73
C ASN A 350 21.85 9.97 -18.07
N MET A 351 22.66 8.91 -18.09
CA MET A 351 24.07 8.91 -17.65
C MET A 351 25.04 8.70 -18.83
N SER A 352 24.72 9.24 -20.00
CA SER A 352 25.67 9.40 -21.11
C SER A 352 25.87 10.87 -21.44
#